data_AF-A0A960JH47-F1
#
_entry.id   AF-A0A960JH47-F1
#
_cell.length_a   1.000
_cell.length_b   1.000
_cell.length_c   1.000
_cell.angle_alpha   90.00
_cell.angle_beta   90.00
_cell.angle_gamma   90.00
#
_symmetry.space_group_name_H-M   'P 1'
#
loop_
_entity.id
_entity.type
_entity.pdbx_description
1 polymer ?
#
loop_
_entity_poly.entity_id
_entity_poly.type
_entity_poly.pdbx_seq_one_letter_code
_entity_poly.pdbx_strand_id
1 'polypeptide(L)' 'MVKKIQDEMGGKLRFVFHDFPLKQSYSLALHAAASTEIASQGGKFWAIHDILFENQNVPDDKSLKSNAEKIGLDAEKLA' A
#
# COMPACT_ATOMS: atom_id res chain seq x y z
N MET A 1 -14.07 -2.94 -4.49
CA MET A 1 -15.35 -2.63 -3.82
C MET A 1 -15.35 -1.23 -3.19
N VAL A 2 -14.34 -0.88 -2.37
CA VAL A 2 -14.28 0.44 -1.69
C VAL A 2 -14.20 1.63 -2.67
N LYS A 3 -13.41 1.55 -3.75
CA LYS A 3 -13.29 2.62 -4.76
C LYS A 3 -14.65 3.11 -5.29
N LYS A 4 -15.58 2.19 -5.58
CA LYS A 4 -16.93 2.53 -6.05
C LYS A 4 -17.72 3.36 -5.03
N ILE A 5 -17.60 3.05 -3.75
CA ILE A 5 -18.26 3.80 -2.67
C ILE A 5 -17.64 5.19 -2.52
N GLN A 6 -16.31 5.29 -2.66
CA GLN A 6 -15.61 6.58 -2.65
C GLN A 6 -16.07 7.48 -3.81
N ASP A 7 -16.25 6.92 -5.00
CA ASP A 7 -16.75 7.65 -6.17
C ASP A 7 -18.21 8.12 -6.00
N GLU A 8 -19.09 7.26 -5.49
CA GLU A 8 -20.52 7.58 -5.30
C GLU A 8 -20.76 8.61 -4.18
N MET A 9 -19.97 8.55 -3.10
CA MET A 9 -20.15 9.43 -1.95
C MET A 9 -19.33 10.72 -2.02
N GLY A 10 -18.24 10.74 -2.80
CA GLY A 10 -17.35 11.89 -2.96
C GLY A 10 -16.97 12.53 -1.62
N GLY A 11 -17.09 13.86 -1.52
CA GLY A 11 -16.76 14.63 -0.31
C GLY A 11 -17.63 14.36 0.92
N LYS A 12 -18.68 13.52 0.82
CA LYS A 12 -19.51 13.12 1.96
C LYS A 12 -18.90 11.96 2.75
N LEU A 13 -17.87 11.31 2.21
CA LEU A 13 -17.18 10.21 2.85
C LEU A 13 -15.80 10.66 3.35
N ARG A 14 -15.51 10.38 4.61
CA ARG A 14 -14.14 10.38 5.13
C ARG A 14 -13.64 8.95 5.16
N PHE A 15 -12.70 8.62 4.27
CA PHE A 15 -12.05 7.32 4.24
C PHE A 15 -10.73 7.37 5.03
N VAL A 16 -10.59 6.47 6.01
CA VAL A 16 -9.39 6.30 6.81
C VAL A 16 -8.97 4.85 6.70
N PHE A 17 -7.70 4.61 6.41
CA PHE A 17 -7.11 3.28 6.34
C PHE A 17 -6.03 3.16 7.41
N HIS A 18 -5.97 2.02 8.08
CA HIS A 18 -4.97 1.70 9.09
C HIS A 18 -4.37 0.33 8.75
N ASP A 19 -3.06 0.28 8.55
CA ASP A 19 -2.37 -0.97 8.26
C ASP A 19 -2.47 -1.93 9.45
N PHE A 20 -2.94 -3.15 9.18
CA PHE A 20 -3.06 -4.21 10.19
C PHE A 20 -2.33 -5.47 9.73
N PRO A 21 -0.99 -5.50 9.78
CA PRO A 21 -0.20 -6.59 9.23
C PRO A 21 -0.34 -7.87 10.06
N LEU A 22 -1.06 -8.87 9.51
CA LEU A 22 -1.25 -10.18 10.13
C LEU A 22 0.00 -11.06 9.98
N LYS A 23 1.01 -10.83 10.83
CA LYS A 23 2.33 -11.49 10.80
C LYS A 23 2.27 -13.03 10.79
N GLN A 24 1.22 -13.62 11.37
CA GLN A 24 1.09 -15.07 11.52
C GLN A 24 0.61 -15.77 10.24
N SER A 25 -0.10 -15.05 9.36
CA SER A 25 -0.71 -15.63 8.16
C SER A 25 -0.05 -15.14 6.86
N TYR A 26 0.69 -14.03 6.92
CA TYR A 26 1.31 -13.39 5.77
C TYR A 26 2.71 -12.91 6.12
N SER A 27 3.72 -13.65 5.69
CA SER A 27 5.14 -13.33 5.91
C SER A 27 5.51 -11.93 5.44
N LEU A 28 4.87 -11.45 4.37
CA LEU A 28 5.15 -10.16 3.73
C LEU A 28 4.25 -9.02 4.21
N ALA A 29 3.28 -9.27 5.09
CA ALA A 29 2.38 -8.23 5.57
C ALA A 29 3.14 -7.11 6.30
N LEU A 30 4.23 -7.45 7.00
CA LEU A 30 5.05 -6.45 7.67
C LEU A 30 5.81 -5.55 6.69
N HIS A 31 6.37 -6.11 5.61
CA HIS A 31 7.06 -5.33 4.58
C HIS A 31 6.09 -4.43 3.79
N ALA A 32 4.87 -4.92 3.54
CA ALA A 32 3.80 -4.11 2.93
C ALA A 32 3.43 -2.92 3.82
N ALA A 33 3.23 -3.14 5.13
CA ALA A 33 2.94 -2.07 6.10
C ALA A 33 4.12 -1.09 6.29
N ALA A 34 5.37 -1.58 6.23
CA ALA A 34 6.53 -0.68 6.25
C ALA A 34 6.58 0.20 4.99
N SER A 35 6.18 -0.36 3.84
CA SER A 35 6.16 0.35 2.57
C SER A 35 5.10 1.45 2.52
N THR A 36 3.92 1.21 3.09
CA THR A 36 2.86 2.23 3.25
C THR A 36 3.31 3.35 4.20
N GLU A 37 3.95 3.02 5.32
CA GLU A 37 4.50 4.00 6.27
C GLU A 37 5.54 4.91 5.61
N ILE A 38 6.50 4.34 4.87
CA ILE A 38 7.54 5.12 4.18
C ILE A 38 6.93 5.97 3.06
N ALA A 39 5.99 5.43 2.29
CA ALA A 39 5.28 6.18 1.25
C ALA A 39 4.50 7.36 1.82
N SER A 40 3.95 7.22 3.03
CA SER A 40 3.18 8.27 3.70
C SER A 40 4.02 9.53 3.96
N GLN A 41 5.30 9.37 4.29
CA GLN A 41 6.24 10.48 4.53
C GLN A 41 6.44 11.34 3.27
N GLY A 42 6.26 10.74 2.08
CA GLY A 42 6.31 11.43 0.79
C GLY A 42 4.95 11.82 0.22
N GLY A 43 3.85 11.67 0.97
CA GLY A 43 2.49 11.93 0.49
C GLY A 43 1.96 10.93 -0.53
N LYS A 44 2.60 9.76 -0.66
CA LYS A 44 2.29 8.71 -1.66
C LYS A 44 1.59 7.48 -1.06
N PHE A 45 1.00 7.62 0.13
CA PHE A 45 0.33 6.53 0.84
C PHE A 45 -0.72 5.82 -0.03
N TRP A 46 -1.65 6.56 -0.64
CA TRP A 46 -2.72 5.97 -1.45
C TRP A 46 -2.20 5.30 -2.73
N ALA A 47 -1.11 5.82 -3.30
CA ALA A 47 -0.50 5.26 -4.50
C ALA A 47 0.10 3.87 -4.22
N ILE A 48 0.84 3.72 -3.11
CA ILE A 48 1.38 2.39 -2.74
C ILE A 48 0.28 1.45 -2.26
N HIS A 49 -0.68 1.96 -1.49
CA HIS A 49 -1.84 1.18 -1.05
C HIS A 49 -2.55 0.55 -2.26
N ASP A 50 -2.91 1.34 -3.26
CA ASP A 50 -3.62 0.84 -4.43
C ASP A 50 -2.81 -0.22 -5.19
N ILE A 51 -1.50 0.00 -5.38
CA ILE A 51 -0.64 -0.97 -6.06
C ILE A 51 -0.56 -2.29 -5.28
N LEU A 52 -0.41 -2.24 -3.95
CA LEU A 52 -0.34 -3.45 -3.13
C LEU A 52 -1.64 -4.26 -3.20
N PHE A 53 -2.79 -3.58 -3.19
CA PHE A 53 -4.11 -4.22 -3.29
C PHE A 53 -4.46 -4.69 -4.71
N GLU A 54 -3.93 -4.06 -5.75
CA GLU A 54 -4.10 -4.48 -7.15
C GLU A 54 -3.17 -5.65 -7.53
N ASN A 55 -2.04 -5.82 -6.83
CA ASN A 55 -1.02 -6.83 -7.13
C ASN A 55 -0.87 -7.93 -6.05
N GLN A 56 -1.93 -8.23 -5.30
CA GLN A 56 -1.89 -9.21 -4.18
C GLN A 56 -1.41 -10.62 -4.55
N ASN A 57 -1.44 -10.98 -5.84
CA ASN A 57 -1.08 -12.32 -6.33
C ASN A 57 0.44 -12.56 -6.44
N VAL A 58 1.29 -11.54 -6.24
CA VAL A 58 2.75 -11.70 -6.30
C VAL A 58 3.39 -11.12 -5.03
N PRO A 59 3.29 -11.83 -3.90
CA PRO A 59 3.88 -11.38 -2.67
C PRO A 59 5.32 -11.89 -2.64
N ASP A 60 6.25 -11.10 -3.18
CA ASP A 60 7.67 -11.21 -2.83
C ASP A 60 8.30 -9.82 -2.69
N ASP A 61 9.43 -9.76 -1.98
CA ASP A 61 10.13 -8.49 -1.70
C ASP A 61 10.58 -7.78 -2.98
N LYS A 62 10.85 -8.52 -4.05
CA LYS A 62 11.19 -7.93 -5.36
C LYS A 62 10.02 -7.18 -5.96
N SER A 63 8.82 -7.75 -5.86
CA SER A 63 7.59 -7.15 -6.35
C SER A 63 7.22 -5.92 -5.53
N LEU A 64 7.43 -5.96 -4.21
CA LEU A 64 7.31 -4.79 -3.33
C LEU A 64 8.23 -3.64 -3.76
N LYS A 65 9.51 -3.91 -3.99
CA LYS A 65 10.47 -2.90 -4.48
C LYS A 65 10.08 -2.35 -5.85
N SER A 66 9.76 -3.22 -6.80
CA SER A 66 9.32 -2.80 -8.14
C SER A 66 8.05 -1.93 -8.08
N ASN A 67 7.11 -2.27 -7.20
CA ASN A 67 5.88 -1.51 -7.01
C ASN A 67 6.13 -0.13 -6.40
N ALA A 68 7.10 -0.01 -5.50
CA ALA A 68 7.53 1.27 -4.96
C ALA A 68 8.24 2.16 -6.00
N GLU A 69 9.10 1.57 -6.83
CA GLU A 69 9.78 2.29 -7.91
C GLU A 69 8.78 2.88 -8.93
N LYS A 70 7.70 2.15 -9.26
CA LYS A 70 6.64 2.63 -10.18
C LYS A 70 5.99 3.94 -9.74
N ILE A 71 5.98 4.23 -8.44
CA ILE A 71 5.42 5.47 -7.89
C ILE A 71 6.52 6.45 -7.48
N GLY A 72 7.78 6.20 -7.85
CA GLY A 72 8.92 7.04 -7.53
C GLY A 72 9.18 7.12 -6.03
N LEU A 73 9.02 6.01 -5.31
CA LEU A 73 9.57 5.84 -3.98
C LEU A 73 10.95 5.21 -4.08
N ASP A 74 11.81 5.61 -3.15
CA ASP A 74 13.13 5.03 -2.99
C ASP A 74 13.01 3.64 -2.35
N ALA A 75 13.17 2.60 -3.18
CA ALA A 75 13.06 1.21 -2.78
C ALA A 75 14.19 0.75 -1.84
N GLU A 76 15.31 1.51 -1.72
CA GLU A 76 16.34 1.22 -0.72
C GLU A 76 15.87 1.50 0.70
N LYS A 77 14.91 2.42 0.88
CA LYS A 77 14.33 2.70 2.21
C LYS A 77 13.38 1.61 2.70
N LEU A 78 12.95 0.71 1.80
CA LEU A 78 11.99 -0.36 2.09
C LEU A 78 12.64 -1.66 2.60
N ALA A 79 13.99 -1.67 2.75
CA ALA A 79 14.79 -2.84 3.13
C ALA A 79 15.02 -2.95 4.65
#